data_AF-A0A3D3YX07-F1
#
_entry.id   AF-A0A3D3YX07-F1
#
_cell.length_a   1.000
_cell.length_b   1.000
_cell.length_c   1.000
_cell.angle_alpha   90.00
_cell.angle_beta   90.00
_cell.angle_gamma   90.00
#
_symmetry.space_group_name_H-M   'P 1'
#
loop_
_entity.id
_entity.type
_entity.pdbx_description
1 polymer ?
#
loop_
_entity_poly.entity_id
_entity_poly.type
_entity_poly.pdbx_seq_one_letter_code
_entity_poly.pdbx_strand_id
1 'polypeptide(L)'
;MCIRDRLVFDEVITGFRLGLGGAQGYYGVVPDLTCLGKVMGGGFPCAAFGGRRDVMERLAPSGPVYQAGTLSGNPVAVAAGLAALRLAKDTDPYPELTANAERLADGLTATFDAAGVPATVNRAASLFSVFFSEGPVTDYATARAADHQAYARFFHAMLDRGIYL
;
A
#
# COMPACT_ATOMS: atom_id res chain seq x y z
N MET A 1 -14.86 25.51 -20.28
CA MET A 1 -14.07 24.91 -19.18
C MET A 1 -14.01 23.41 -19.46
N CYS A 2 -12.95 22.95 -20.12
CA CYS A 2 -12.81 21.54 -20.50
C CYS A 2 -12.56 20.72 -19.22
N ILE A 3 -13.36 19.70 -18.97
CA ILE A 3 -13.10 18.72 -17.92
C ILE A 3 -11.84 17.98 -18.37
N ARG A 4 -10.67 18.36 -17.85
CA ARG A 4 -9.50 17.48 -17.88
C ARG A 4 -9.74 16.44 -16.81
N ASP A 5 -9.79 15.17 -17.22
CA ASP A 5 -9.80 14.06 -16.28
C ASP A 5 -8.60 14.22 -15.33
N ARG A 6 -8.88 14.17 -14.02
CA ARG A 6 -7.85 14.29 -13.00
C ARG A 6 -7.39 12.90 -12.59
N LEU A 7 -6.08 12.71 -12.53
CA LEU A 7 -5.50 11.49 -12.02
C LEU A 7 -5.45 11.57 -10.49
N VAL A 8 -6.09 10.61 -9.82
CA VAL A 8 -6.01 10.44 -8.38
C VAL A 8 -5.32 9.12 -8.10
N PHE A 9 -4.26 9.15 -7.30
CA PHE A 9 -3.71 7.93 -6.72
C PHE A 9 -4.26 7.75 -5.30
N ASP A 10 -4.91 6.61 -5.08
CA ASP A 10 -5.15 6.13 -3.72
C ASP A 10 -3.90 5.40 -3.22
N GLU A 11 -3.09 6.11 -2.45
CA GLU A 11 -1.87 5.61 -1.85
C GLU A 11 -2.04 5.29 -0.37
N VAL A 12 -3.26 4.97 0.08
CA VAL A 12 -3.51 4.55 1.47
C VAL A 12 -2.68 3.32 1.85
N ILE A 13 -2.41 2.41 0.90
CA ILE A 13 -1.54 1.24 1.11
C ILE A 13 -0.10 1.48 0.61
N THR A 14 0.06 2.13 -0.55
CA THR A 14 1.36 2.22 -1.22
C THR A 14 2.24 3.37 -0.71
N GLY A 15 1.62 4.42 -0.18
CA GLY A 15 2.29 5.61 0.32
C GLY A 15 3.20 5.27 1.50
N PHE A 16 4.46 5.70 1.42
CA PHE A 16 5.51 5.40 2.40
C PHE A 16 5.78 3.89 2.61
N ARG A 17 5.32 3.03 1.68
CA ARG A 17 5.49 1.57 1.75
C ARG A 17 6.31 1.02 0.58
N LEU A 18 6.04 1.49 -0.63
CA LEU A 18 6.86 1.15 -1.82
C LEU A 18 8.21 1.89 -1.82
N GLY A 19 8.33 2.91 -0.97
CA GLY A 19 9.44 3.84 -0.88
C GLY A 19 8.97 5.11 -0.17
N LEU A 20 9.89 6.01 0.17
CA LEU A 20 9.52 7.29 0.82
C LEU A 20 8.56 8.11 -0.06
N GLY A 21 8.72 8.03 -1.38
CA GLY A 21 7.86 8.68 -2.38
C GLY A 21 6.62 7.88 -2.81
N GLY A 22 6.32 6.75 -2.16
CA GLY A 22 5.18 5.89 -2.53
C GLY A 22 5.25 5.32 -3.95
N ALA A 23 4.09 4.93 -4.48
CA ALA A 23 3.92 4.47 -5.86
C ALA A 23 4.29 5.55 -6.88
N GLN A 24 4.08 6.83 -6.56
CA GLN A 24 4.54 7.95 -7.39
C GLN A 24 6.03 7.88 -7.69
N GLY A 25 6.85 7.77 -6.64
CA GLY A 25 8.30 7.65 -6.78
C GLY A 25 8.71 6.34 -7.44
N TYR A 26 8.03 5.24 -7.10
CA TYR A 26 8.34 3.90 -7.62
C TYR A 26 8.07 3.78 -9.13
N TYR A 27 6.96 4.29 -9.62
CA TYR A 27 6.58 4.22 -11.04
C TYR A 27 6.94 5.46 -11.86
N GLY A 28 7.40 6.54 -11.22
CA GLY A 28 7.73 7.80 -11.91
C GLY A 28 6.51 8.54 -12.47
N VAL A 29 5.32 8.34 -11.88
CA VAL A 29 4.05 8.96 -12.31
C VAL A 29 3.54 9.91 -11.25
N VAL A 30 3.24 11.16 -11.62
CA VAL A 30 2.77 12.19 -10.69
C VAL A 30 1.26 12.43 -10.90
N PRO A 31 0.38 12.12 -9.93
CA PRO A 31 -1.06 12.37 -10.00
C PRO A 31 -1.40 13.84 -9.71
N ASP A 32 -2.62 14.25 -10.03
CA ASP A 32 -3.15 15.55 -9.62
C ASP A 32 -3.47 15.60 -8.13
N LEU A 33 -3.89 14.47 -7.56
CA LEU A 33 -4.20 14.26 -6.15
C LEU A 33 -3.72 12.88 -5.67
N THR A 34 -3.33 12.82 -4.41
CA THR A 34 -2.92 11.61 -3.70
C THR A 34 -3.71 11.50 -2.40
N CYS A 35 -4.30 10.35 -2.14
CA CYS A 35 -4.87 9.98 -0.84
C CYS A 35 -3.85 9.15 -0.06
N LEU A 36 -3.72 9.39 1.24
CA LEU A 36 -2.75 8.75 2.12
C LEU A 36 -3.41 8.34 3.43
N GLY A 37 -2.89 7.27 4.04
CA GLY A 37 -3.36 6.74 5.32
C GLY A 37 -2.38 5.70 5.85
N LYS A 38 -2.87 4.74 6.65
CA LYS A 38 -2.10 3.61 7.20
C LYS A 38 -0.75 4.05 7.78
N VAL A 39 0.34 3.83 7.04
CA VAL A 39 1.72 4.15 7.44
C VAL A 39 1.87 5.62 7.86
N MET A 40 1.17 6.54 7.18
CA MET A 40 1.19 7.97 7.48
C MET A 40 0.95 8.29 8.96
N GLY A 41 0.07 7.54 9.63
CA GLY A 41 -0.31 7.81 11.01
C GLY A 41 0.62 7.24 12.07
N GLY A 42 1.67 6.50 11.69
CA GLY A 42 2.57 5.86 12.65
C GLY A 42 1.84 4.93 13.64
N GLY A 43 0.77 4.27 13.20
CA GLY A 43 -0.07 3.41 14.04
C GLY A 43 -1.32 4.08 14.62
N PHE A 44 -1.47 5.40 14.50
CA PHE A 44 -2.67 6.13 14.94
C PHE A 44 -3.60 6.45 13.76
N PRO A 45 -4.91 6.68 14.02
CA PRO A 45 -5.85 7.13 13.00
C PRO A 45 -5.41 8.47 12.39
N CYS A 46 -4.87 8.41 11.18
CA CYS A 46 -4.46 9.56 10.39
C CYS A 46 -4.64 9.23 8.91
N ALA A 47 -5.21 10.18 8.18
CA ALA A 47 -5.31 10.16 6.74
C ALA A 47 -5.16 11.59 6.23
N ALA A 48 -4.72 11.72 4.99
CA ALA A 48 -4.65 13.00 4.31
C ALA A 48 -4.94 12.82 2.83
N PHE A 49 -5.27 13.92 2.18
CA PHE A 49 -5.18 14.03 0.74
C PHE A 49 -4.44 15.32 0.40
N GLY A 50 -3.68 15.29 -0.68
CA GLY A 50 -2.86 16.41 -1.13
C GLY A 50 -2.58 16.29 -2.61
N GLY A 51 -1.97 17.30 -3.20
CA GLY A 51 -1.63 17.29 -4.61
C GLY A 51 -1.37 18.69 -5.13
N ARG A 52 -1.76 18.93 -6.39
CA ARG A 52 -1.52 20.21 -7.04
C ARG A 52 -2.13 21.37 -6.27
N ARG A 53 -1.36 22.46 -6.17
CA ARG A 53 -1.73 23.68 -5.44
C ARG A 53 -3.08 24.25 -5.89
N ASP A 54 -3.31 24.38 -7.20
CA ASP A 54 -4.55 24.93 -7.75
C ASP A 54 -5.79 24.09 -7.43
N VAL A 55 -5.59 22.80 -7.10
CA VAL A 55 -6.64 21.92 -6.60
C VAL A 55 -6.85 22.11 -5.09
N MET A 56 -5.77 22.11 -4.31
CA MET A 56 -5.85 22.24 -2.85
C MET A 56 -6.36 23.61 -2.40
N GLU A 57 -6.11 24.67 -3.17
CA GLU A 57 -6.64 26.02 -2.91
C GLU A 57 -8.16 26.13 -3.09
N ARG A 58 -8.81 25.08 -3.60
CA ARG A 58 -10.29 25.00 -3.64
C ARG A 58 -10.91 24.65 -2.29
N LEU A 59 -10.14 24.10 -1.35
CA LEU A 59 -10.63 23.75 -0.01
C LEU A 59 -10.86 25.00 0.83
N ALA A 60 -11.90 24.98 1.65
CA ALA A 60 -12.12 25.98 2.68
C ALA A 60 -10.94 25.98 3.68
N PRO A 61 -10.53 27.14 4.21
CA PRO A 61 -11.15 28.46 4.02
C PRO A 61 -10.72 29.20 2.75
N SER A 62 -9.73 28.69 1.99
CA SER A 62 -9.18 29.36 0.80
C SER A 62 -10.13 29.36 -0.40
N GLY A 63 -10.97 28.33 -0.50
CA GLY A 63 -11.90 28.14 -1.61
C GLY A 63 -13.26 27.60 -1.16
N PRO A 64 -14.15 27.35 -2.13
CA PRO A 64 -15.56 27.08 -1.84
C PRO A 64 -15.88 25.63 -1.41
N VAL A 65 -14.91 24.72 -1.42
CA VAL A 65 -15.14 23.30 -1.12
C VAL A 65 -14.93 23.05 0.37
N TYR A 66 -16.02 22.78 1.09
CA TYR A 66 -15.96 22.52 2.53
C TYR A 66 -15.39 21.13 2.83
N GLN A 67 -14.40 21.08 3.72
CA GLN A 67 -13.89 19.86 4.33
C GLN A 67 -13.53 20.16 5.77
N ALA A 68 -13.99 19.34 6.71
CA ALA A 68 -13.68 19.45 8.12
C ALA A 68 -13.66 18.08 8.80
N GLY A 69 -13.07 18.01 9.98
CA GLY A 69 -13.11 16.83 10.85
C GLY A 69 -12.59 17.17 12.25
N THR A 70 -13.34 16.80 13.29
CA THR A 70 -13.04 17.18 14.69
C THR A 70 -11.65 16.74 15.14
N LEU A 71 -11.19 15.57 14.68
CA LEU A 71 -9.89 14.98 15.03
C LEU A 71 -8.86 15.10 13.91
N SER A 72 -9.18 15.80 12.82
CA SER A 72 -8.22 16.09 11.75
C SER A 72 -7.06 16.90 12.30
N GLY A 73 -5.84 16.39 12.15
CA GLY A 73 -4.64 17.05 12.67
C GLY A 73 -4.46 16.96 14.19
N ASN A 74 -5.12 16.01 14.87
CA ASN A 74 -4.91 15.83 16.31
C ASN A 74 -3.41 15.59 16.63
N PRO A 75 -2.89 16.18 17.72
CA PRO A 75 -1.45 16.25 17.97
C PRO A 75 -0.81 14.88 18.20
N VAL A 76 -1.55 13.90 18.71
CA VAL A 76 -1.04 12.54 18.95
C VAL A 76 -0.73 11.84 17.63
N ALA A 77 -1.70 11.81 16.71
CA ALA A 77 -1.51 11.20 15.40
C ALA A 77 -0.45 11.92 14.57
N VAL A 78 -0.41 13.26 14.63
CA VAL A 78 0.61 14.06 13.94
C VAL A 78 2.01 13.79 14.50
N ALA A 79 2.17 13.72 15.82
CA ALA A 79 3.46 13.43 16.44
C ALA A 79 3.97 12.02 16.07
N ALA A 80 3.11 11.01 16.14
CA ALA A 80 3.45 9.63 15.78
C ALA A 80 3.81 9.49 14.29
N GLY A 81 2.99 10.07 13.41
CA GLY A 81 3.26 10.08 11.96
C GLY A 81 4.57 10.78 11.62
N LEU A 82 4.82 11.96 12.18
CA LEU A 82 6.09 12.68 11.97
C LEU A 82 7.29 11.88 12.45
N ALA A 83 7.21 11.24 13.62
CA ALA A 83 8.30 10.41 14.13
C ALA A 83 8.58 9.22 13.19
N ALA A 84 7.55 8.49 12.77
CA ALA A 84 7.68 7.35 11.86
C ALA A 84 8.27 7.75 10.50
N LEU A 85 7.76 8.84 9.88
CA LEU A 85 8.21 9.29 8.57
C LEU A 85 9.63 9.90 8.61
N ARG A 86 10.01 10.58 9.70
CA ARG A 86 11.39 11.04 9.91
C ARG A 86 12.34 9.87 10.03
N LEU A 87 12.00 8.88 10.86
CA LEU A 87 12.80 7.67 10.99
C LEU A 87 12.98 6.97 9.64
N ALA A 88 11.89 6.76 8.89
CA ALA A 88 11.96 6.14 7.57
C ALA A 88 12.80 6.94 6.56
N LYS A 89 12.81 8.28 6.67
CA LYS A 89 13.68 9.15 5.85
C LYS A 89 15.15 9.03 6.26
N ASP A 90 15.43 8.97 7.56
CA ASP A 90 16.79 9.01 8.10
C ASP A 90 17.49 7.64 7.98
N THR A 91 16.75 6.54 8.11
CA THR A 91 17.30 5.18 8.05
C THR A 91 17.18 4.51 6.68
N ASP A 92 16.33 5.03 5.79
CA ASP A 92 16.04 4.46 4.47
C ASP A 92 15.85 2.93 4.47
N PRO A 93 14.78 2.40 5.10
CA PRO A 93 14.63 0.95 5.28
C PRO A 93 14.19 0.21 4.01
N TYR A 94 13.84 0.93 2.94
CA TYR A 94 13.15 0.37 1.78
C TYR A 94 13.98 -0.66 0.98
N PRO A 95 15.31 -0.50 0.79
CA PRO A 95 16.12 -1.52 0.12
C PRO A 95 16.09 -2.87 0.86
N GLU A 96 16.23 -2.87 2.19
CA GLU A 96 16.18 -4.09 3.00
C GLU A 96 14.78 -4.71 3.00
N LEU A 97 13.74 -3.90 3.16
CA LEU A 97 12.35 -4.37 3.10
C LEU A 97 12.02 -5.00 1.74
N THR A 98 12.53 -4.42 0.66
CA THR A 98 12.36 -4.96 -0.70
C THR A 98 13.09 -6.29 -0.83
N ALA A 99 14.38 -6.36 -0.48
CA ALA A 99 15.15 -7.60 -0.55
C ALA A 99 14.53 -8.74 0.27
N ASN A 100 13.95 -8.43 1.44
CA ASN A 100 13.23 -9.40 2.25
C ASN A 100 11.93 -9.88 1.60
N ALA A 101 11.14 -8.98 1.00
CA ALA A 101 9.94 -9.35 0.26
C ALA A 101 10.26 -10.19 -0.98
N GLU A 102 11.36 -9.88 -1.68
CA GLU A 102 11.89 -10.68 -2.79
C GLU A 102 12.22 -12.10 -2.34
N ARG A 103 13.05 -12.23 -1.30
CA ARG A 103 13.45 -13.53 -0.75
C ARG A 103 12.25 -14.37 -0.29
N LEU A 104 11.25 -13.75 0.34
CA LEU A 104 10.03 -14.43 0.75
C LEU A 104 9.19 -14.88 -0.45
N ALA A 105 8.96 -13.99 -1.41
CA ALA A 105 8.16 -14.30 -2.59
C ALA A 105 8.78 -15.41 -3.45
N ASP A 106 10.09 -15.35 -3.66
CA ASP A 106 10.82 -16.34 -4.45
C ASP A 106 10.84 -17.70 -3.72
N GLY A 107 11.04 -17.69 -2.39
CA GLY A 107 10.98 -18.90 -1.57
C GLY A 107 9.59 -19.55 -1.55
N LEU A 108 8.52 -18.74 -1.47
CA LEU A 108 7.14 -19.23 -1.54
C LEU A 108 6.86 -19.85 -2.91
N THR A 109 7.23 -19.16 -3.98
CA THR A 109 7.08 -19.66 -5.37
C THR A 109 7.75 -21.02 -5.53
N ALA A 110 9.04 -21.11 -5.19
CA ALA A 110 9.79 -22.36 -5.28
C ALA A 110 9.19 -23.50 -4.42
N THR A 111 8.62 -23.16 -3.25
CA THR A 111 7.97 -24.14 -2.37
C THR A 111 6.67 -24.67 -2.97
N PHE A 112 5.84 -23.80 -3.54
CA PHE A 112 4.59 -24.22 -4.18
C PHE A 112 4.86 -25.05 -5.44
N ASP A 113 5.85 -24.65 -6.25
CA ASP A 113 6.29 -25.40 -7.43
C ASP A 113 6.77 -26.81 -7.06
N ALA A 114 7.66 -26.92 -6.05
CA ALA A 114 8.16 -28.22 -5.58
C ALA A 114 7.07 -29.13 -5.01
N ALA A 115 6.01 -28.54 -4.44
CA ALA A 115 4.85 -29.26 -3.93
C ALA A 115 3.80 -29.59 -5.00
N GLY A 116 3.98 -29.11 -6.24
CA GLY A 116 2.99 -29.27 -7.32
C GLY A 116 1.68 -28.53 -7.05
N VAL A 117 1.73 -27.43 -6.27
CA VAL A 117 0.56 -26.62 -5.91
C VAL A 117 0.49 -25.41 -6.85
N PRO A 118 -0.56 -25.28 -7.69
CA PRO A 118 -0.72 -24.10 -8.53
C PRO A 118 -0.93 -22.84 -7.68
N ALA A 119 0.03 -21.92 -7.73
CA ALA A 119 -0.03 -20.64 -7.05
C ALA A 119 0.73 -19.56 -7.82
N THR A 120 0.25 -18.32 -7.72
CA THR A 120 0.94 -17.11 -8.17
C THR A 120 1.29 -16.26 -6.96
N VAL A 121 2.56 -15.86 -6.87
CA VAL A 121 3.03 -14.90 -5.85
C VAL A 121 3.34 -13.57 -6.53
N ASN A 122 2.46 -12.60 -6.37
CA ASN A 122 2.70 -11.24 -6.87
C ASN A 122 3.56 -10.45 -5.88
N ARG A 123 4.37 -9.53 -6.40
CA ARG A 123 5.23 -8.65 -5.60
C ARG A 123 5.30 -7.24 -6.19
N ALA A 124 5.39 -6.23 -5.33
CA ALA A 124 5.73 -4.86 -5.67
C ALA A 124 6.48 -4.20 -4.50
N ALA A 125 7.77 -3.91 -4.69
CA ALA A 125 8.66 -3.46 -3.61
C ALA A 125 8.56 -4.36 -2.36
N SER A 126 8.16 -3.80 -1.22
CA SER A 126 8.01 -4.52 0.06
C SER A 126 6.66 -5.27 0.22
N LEU A 127 5.79 -5.23 -0.77
CA LEU A 127 4.50 -5.93 -0.78
C LEU A 127 4.61 -7.23 -1.58
N PHE A 128 4.00 -8.29 -1.07
CA PHE A 128 3.73 -9.50 -1.83
C PHE A 128 2.37 -10.09 -1.46
N SER A 129 1.83 -10.96 -2.30
CA SER A 129 0.54 -11.63 -2.07
C SER A 129 0.51 -12.99 -2.77
N VAL A 130 -0.02 -13.99 -2.07
CA VAL A 130 -0.16 -15.36 -2.57
C VAL A 130 -1.60 -15.56 -3.07
N PHE A 131 -1.73 -16.03 -4.31
CA PHE A 131 -2.98 -16.46 -4.91
C PHE A 131 -2.85 -17.93 -5.29
N PHE A 132 -3.76 -18.79 -4.83
CA PHE A 132 -3.82 -20.18 -5.29
C PHE A 132 -4.58 -20.21 -6.62
N SER A 133 -3.85 -20.14 -7.73
CA SER A 133 -4.42 -20.00 -9.07
C SER A 133 -3.57 -20.71 -10.11
N GLU A 134 -4.20 -21.17 -11.18
CA GLU A 134 -3.52 -21.62 -12.39
C GLU A 134 -3.26 -20.40 -13.29
N GLY A 135 -2.00 -19.97 -13.39
CA GLY A 135 -1.59 -18.84 -14.21
C GLY A 135 -1.65 -17.47 -13.52
N PRO A 136 -1.28 -16.40 -14.25
CA PRO A 136 -0.99 -15.08 -13.68
C PRO A 136 -2.24 -14.38 -13.13
N VAL A 137 -2.03 -13.58 -12.08
CA VAL A 137 -3.06 -12.74 -11.45
C VAL A 137 -2.71 -11.27 -11.70
N THR A 138 -3.42 -10.62 -12.61
CA THR A 138 -3.11 -9.25 -13.06
C THR A 138 -4.26 -8.26 -12.89
N ASP A 139 -5.43 -8.76 -12.48
CA ASP A 139 -6.63 -7.95 -12.31
C ASP A 139 -7.56 -8.54 -11.24
N TYR A 140 -8.68 -7.87 -11.00
CA TYR A 140 -9.66 -8.31 -10.01
C TYR A 140 -10.34 -9.63 -10.41
N ALA A 141 -10.57 -9.87 -11.70
CA ALA A 141 -11.26 -11.07 -12.17
C ALA A 141 -10.41 -12.32 -11.91
N THR A 142 -9.13 -12.28 -12.26
CA THR A 142 -8.15 -13.33 -12.01
C THR A 142 -7.90 -13.53 -10.53
N ALA A 143 -7.80 -12.46 -9.73
CA ALA A 143 -7.66 -12.57 -8.27
C ALA A 143 -8.90 -13.21 -7.61
N ARG A 144 -10.10 -12.84 -8.06
CA ARG A 144 -11.35 -13.40 -7.55
C ARG A 144 -11.53 -14.86 -7.94
N ALA A 145 -11.02 -15.28 -9.09
CA ALA A 145 -11.09 -16.66 -9.57
C ALA A 145 -10.13 -17.62 -8.85
N ALA A 146 -9.17 -17.11 -8.08
CA ALA A 146 -8.27 -17.94 -7.27
C ALA A 146 -9.03 -18.82 -6.26
N ASP A 147 -8.43 -19.94 -5.86
CA ASP A 147 -8.97 -20.87 -4.87
C ASP A 147 -8.84 -20.29 -3.45
N HIS A 148 -9.88 -19.59 -3.01
CA HIS A 148 -9.99 -19.03 -1.66
C HIS A 148 -10.03 -20.10 -0.56
N GLN A 149 -10.47 -21.34 -0.88
CA GLN A 149 -10.48 -22.43 0.10
C GLN A 149 -9.07 -22.99 0.31
N ALA A 150 -8.26 -23.06 -0.75
CA ALA A 150 -6.83 -23.35 -0.62
C ALA A 150 -6.11 -22.28 0.20
N TYR A 151 -6.40 -21.00 -0.06
CA TYR A 151 -5.85 -19.91 0.76
C TYR A 151 -6.24 -20.04 2.24
N ALA A 152 -7.50 -20.33 2.55
CA ALA A 152 -7.95 -20.52 3.93
C ALA A 152 -7.19 -21.67 4.63
N ARG A 153 -6.99 -22.81 3.94
CA ARG A 153 -6.18 -23.92 4.48
C ARG A 153 -4.73 -23.51 4.72
N PHE A 154 -4.14 -22.78 3.79
CA PHE A 154 -2.78 -22.24 3.94
C PHE A 154 -2.68 -21.26 5.12
N PHE A 155 -3.60 -20.31 5.23
CA PHE A 155 -3.66 -19.34 6.32
C PHE A 155 -3.73 -20.04 7.69
N HIS A 156 -4.64 -21.00 7.87
CA HIS A 156 -4.75 -21.74 9.12
C HIS A 156 -3.51 -22.60 9.42
N ALA A 157 -2.93 -23.25 8.40
CA ALA A 157 -1.70 -24.01 8.58
C ALA A 157 -0.50 -23.13 8.98
N MET A 158 -0.43 -21.89 8.51
CA MET A 158 0.58 -20.90 8.92
C MET A 158 0.32 -20.41 10.35
N LEU A 159 -0.94 -20.16 10.69
CA LEU A 159 -1.35 -19.77 12.04
C LEU A 159 -1.00 -20.84 13.08
N ASP A 160 -1.27 -22.12 12.77
CA ASP A 160 -0.91 -23.26 13.63
C ASP A 160 0.61 -23.39 13.86
N ARG A 161 1.42 -22.79 12.97
CA ARG A 161 2.87 -22.71 13.07
C ARG A 161 3.37 -21.39 13.70
N GLY A 162 2.45 -20.57 14.19
CA GLY A 162 2.77 -19.29 14.85
C GLY A 162 3.05 -18.14 13.88
N ILE A 163 2.66 -18.24 12.62
CA ILE A 163 2.83 -17.19 11.61
C ILE A 163 1.46 -16.59 11.29
N TYR A 164 1.22 -15.36 11.75
CA TYR A 164 0.03 -14.59 11.41
C TYR A 164 0.28 -13.77 10.15
N LEU A 165 -0.45 -14.08 9.08
CA LEU A 165 -0.34 -13.44 7.77
C LEU A 165 -1.20 -12.18 7.66
#